data_AF-A0A537IGN0-F1
#
_entry.id   AF-A0A537IGN0-F1
#
_cell.length_a   1.000
_cell.length_b   1.000
_cell.length_c   1.000
_cell.angle_alpha   90.00
_cell.angle_beta   90.00
_cell.angle_gamma   90.00
#
_symmetry.space_group_name_H-M   'P 1'
#
loop_
_entity.id
_entity.type
_entity.pdbx_description
1 polymer ?
#
loop_
_entity_poly.entity_id
_entity_poly.type
_entity_poly.pdbx_seq_one_letter_code
_entity_poly.pdbx_strand_id
1 'polypeptide(L)'
;MMYGHLGLPRPVGAISSSPTSGLFSWNPKVNCTAVLVSVEQIVGNQTGPQGGATEQGSVFNPGITSPYGPENTKRWLTQSSSTPPGWISPGPPCTITNANGQLVSAFVQINGVQRGFRAEEDWNSTFQRINGGSPYPNGPQSDTTFNVLTPGYWPCTSTNTTGCMHALHAEIDHDWKGASYCGPNTACDNNTLVAETAAYKSLIDVQGFVFWDPDHLNESAHNFSGWELHALTAWRLSNTSADFGLSANPNSLGILASLSASSTITVNTFNLFSGNITFSTVVSAASSTVGPSLTATMTPSSVIVPSGGIANSNLTVATAASSLGNYTVLVSGTNGTITRTVSVSVNIGDFGIAASPTSLSISIGASGTSTLTLASINGFSGAVNISAQVTPASLTAGLSPSNPSTSLAPSTVNLQPQSTGSSTLTVSASLLTTPGTYTVTITATSGTVSHTTQVPVTVTVAGLI
;
A
#
# COMPACT_ATOMS: atom_id res chain seq x y z
N MET A 1 -64.58 -3.98 -31.50
CA MET A 1 -63.23 -4.22 -32.06
C MET A 1 -62.36 -4.74 -30.92
N MET A 2 -61.93 -6.00 -31.01
CA MET A 2 -60.77 -6.57 -30.28
C MET A 2 -59.52 -5.74 -30.63
N TYR A 3 -58.51 -5.51 -29.79
CA TYR A 3 -57.66 -6.40 -28.99
C TYR A 3 -57.36 -5.72 -27.62
N GLY A 4 -57.13 -6.35 -26.46
CA GLY A 4 -56.61 -7.69 -26.17
C GLY A 4 -55.16 -7.63 -25.67
N HIS A 5 -54.90 -7.16 -24.44
CA HIS A 5 -53.61 -7.38 -23.77
C HIS A 5 -53.84 -7.97 -22.36
N LEU A 6 -53.85 -9.31 -22.36
CA LEU A 6 -53.71 -10.15 -21.19
C LEU A 6 -52.26 -10.03 -20.70
N GLY A 7 -52.10 -9.67 -19.43
CA GLY A 7 -50.84 -9.83 -18.72
C GLY A 7 -50.48 -11.31 -18.60
N LEU A 8 -49.25 -11.64 -18.93
CA LEU A 8 -48.55 -12.81 -18.41
C LEU A 8 -47.20 -12.35 -17.87
N PRO A 9 -46.82 -12.77 -16.65
CA PRO A 9 -45.53 -12.44 -16.08
C PRO A 9 -44.46 -13.29 -16.77
N ARG A 10 -43.35 -12.69 -17.19
CA ARG A 10 -42.17 -13.45 -17.62
C ARG A 10 -41.00 -13.26 -16.65
N PRO A 11 -40.37 -14.36 -16.21
CA PRO A 11 -39.33 -14.36 -15.21
C PRO A 11 -37.96 -14.08 -15.84
N VAL A 12 -37.11 -13.37 -15.12
CA VAL A 12 -35.66 -13.33 -15.30
C VAL A 12 -35.13 -13.49 -13.88
N GLY A 13 -34.49 -14.58 -13.47
CA GLY A 13 -33.56 -15.47 -14.13
C GLY A 13 -32.45 -15.61 -13.10
N ALA A 14 -32.47 -16.69 -12.31
CA ALA A 14 -31.45 -16.95 -11.30
C ALA A 14 -30.09 -17.07 -11.99
N ILE A 15 -29.12 -16.25 -11.59
CA ILE A 15 -27.73 -16.40 -12.02
C ILE A 15 -27.01 -17.15 -10.89
N SER A 16 -26.66 -18.40 -11.20
CA SER A 16 -25.85 -19.29 -10.36
C SER A 16 -24.36 -18.95 -10.42
N SER A 17 -23.72 -19.01 -9.25
CA SER A 17 -22.33 -19.43 -8.96
C SER A 17 -21.14 -18.80 -9.74
N SER A 18 -20.39 -17.97 -9.00
CA SER A 18 -18.95 -17.56 -9.02
C SER A 18 -17.91 -18.52 -9.66
N PRO A 19 -16.63 -18.15 -9.93
CA PRO A 19 -15.92 -16.85 -9.74
C PRO A 19 -15.05 -16.40 -10.95
N THR A 20 -15.15 -15.12 -11.36
CA THR A 20 -14.06 -14.22 -11.84
C THR A 20 -14.71 -12.91 -12.28
N SER A 21 -14.88 -11.92 -11.39
CA SER A 21 -15.44 -10.63 -11.82
C SER A 21 -14.94 -9.50 -10.95
N GLY A 22 -14.19 -8.57 -11.55
CA GLY A 22 -13.92 -7.28 -10.91
C GLY A 22 -15.21 -6.55 -10.58
N LEU A 23 -15.15 -5.59 -9.65
CA LEU A 23 -16.28 -4.75 -9.30
C LEU A 23 -16.45 -3.70 -10.40
N PHE A 24 -17.29 -3.97 -11.39
CA PHE A 24 -17.54 -3.00 -12.45
C PHE A 24 -18.36 -1.82 -11.93
N SER A 25 -18.23 -0.66 -12.58
CA SER A 25 -19.09 0.48 -12.28
C SER A 25 -20.56 0.17 -12.60
N TRP A 26 -21.46 0.59 -11.71
CA TRP A 26 -22.90 0.57 -11.94
C TRP A 26 -23.35 1.76 -12.79
N ASN A 27 -22.54 2.82 -12.85
CA ASN A 27 -22.78 3.93 -13.73
C ASN A 27 -22.12 3.68 -15.09
N PRO A 28 -22.88 3.52 -16.20
CA PRO A 28 -22.31 3.22 -17.52
C PRO A 28 -21.44 4.35 -18.08
N LYS A 29 -21.45 5.53 -17.46
CA LYS A 29 -20.56 6.66 -17.80
C LYS A 29 -19.17 6.53 -17.18
N VAL A 30 -18.96 5.60 -16.25
CA VAL A 30 -17.68 5.40 -15.58
C VAL A 30 -17.04 4.11 -16.06
N ASN A 31 -15.91 4.24 -16.75
CA ASN A 31 -15.16 3.10 -17.28
C ASN A 31 -14.05 2.62 -16.33
N CYS A 32 -14.28 2.74 -15.03
CA CYS A 32 -13.35 2.29 -13.98
C CYS A 32 -13.86 1.00 -13.33
N THR A 33 -12.92 0.14 -12.95
CA THR A 33 -13.19 -1.00 -12.06
C THR A 33 -13.01 -0.53 -10.63
N ALA A 34 -14.07 -0.64 -9.83
CA ALA A 34 -14.02 -0.31 -8.42
C ALA A 34 -13.15 -1.30 -7.64
N VAL A 35 -12.64 -0.85 -6.51
CA VAL A 35 -12.09 -1.70 -5.45
C VAL A 35 -13.03 -1.63 -4.25
N LEU A 36 -13.35 -2.78 -3.66
CA LEU A 36 -14.15 -2.84 -2.43
C LEU A 36 -13.31 -2.35 -1.27
N VAL A 37 -13.77 -1.31 -0.60
CA VAL A 37 -13.13 -0.73 0.58
C VAL A 37 -14.16 -0.42 1.66
N SER A 38 -13.71 -0.26 2.91
CA SER A 38 -14.53 0.33 3.97
C SER A 38 -14.29 1.84 4.06
N VAL A 39 -15.14 2.53 4.84
CA VAL A 39 -14.97 3.95 5.16
C VAL A 39 -13.60 4.20 5.81
N GLU A 40 -13.22 3.35 6.76
CA GLU A 40 -11.96 3.41 7.53
C GLU A 40 -10.73 3.26 6.65
N GLN A 41 -10.81 2.49 5.56
CA GLN A 41 -9.71 2.37 4.62
C GLN A 41 -9.49 3.65 3.82
N ILE A 42 -10.56 4.42 3.55
CA ILE A 42 -10.47 5.71 2.87
C ILE A 42 -10.00 6.79 3.84
N VAL A 43 -10.60 6.89 5.03
CA VAL A 43 -10.24 7.94 5.98
C VAL A 43 -8.88 7.69 6.67
N GLY A 44 -8.44 6.43 6.73
CA GLY A 44 -7.13 6.08 7.26
C GLY A 44 -7.06 6.04 8.78
N ASN A 45 -5.85 6.19 9.32
CA ASN A 45 -5.58 5.93 10.74
C ASN A 45 -5.03 7.13 11.54
N GLN A 46 -4.98 8.32 10.93
CA GLN A 46 -4.53 9.55 11.58
C GLN A 46 -5.69 10.50 11.79
N THR A 47 -5.80 11.02 13.00
CA THR A 47 -6.81 11.98 13.43
C THR A 47 -6.22 13.37 13.60
N GLY A 48 -6.96 14.38 13.14
CA GLY A 48 -6.68 15.78 13.41
C GLY A 48 -7.17 16.22 14.80
N PRO A 49 -6.92 17.48 15.18
CA PRO A 49 -7.29 18.01 16.50
C PRO A 49 -8.79 17.93 16.84
N GLN A 50 -9.66 18.07 15.83
CA GLN A 50 -11.11 17.92 15.99
C GLN A 50 -11.61 16.48 15.85
N GLY A 51 -10.71 15.50 15.68
CA GLY A 51 -11.05 14.08 15.62
C GLY A 51 -11.41 13.55 14.23
N GLY A 52 -11.55 14.39 13.22
CA GLY A 52 -11.69 13.97 11.83
C GLY A 52 -10.37 13.49 11.22
N ALA A 53 -10.46 12.77 10.11
CA ALA A 53 -9.30 12.17 9.47
C ALA A 53 -8.41 13.18 8.75
N THR A 54 -7.10 12.96 8.81
CA THR A 54 -6.12 13.74 8.04
C THR A 54 -5.87 13.11 6.67
N GLU A 55 -5.37 13.90 5.74
CA GLU A 55 -4.93 13.42 4.43
C GLU A 55 -3.85 12.35 4.59
N GLN A 56 -2.84 12.62 5.43
CA GLN A 56 -1.66 11.78 5.58
C GLN A 56 -1.93 10.40 6.17
N GLY A 57 -3.07 10.23 6.86
CA GLY A 57 -3.49 8.95 7.42
C GLY A 57 -3.98 7.95 6.38
N SER A 58 -4.33 8.40 5.18
CA SER A 58 -4.98 7.58 4.17
C SER A 58 -4.02 6.97 3.16
N VAL A 59 -4.32 5.75 2.74
CA VAL A 59 -3.67 5.11 1.58
C VAL A 59 -4.01 5.80 0.26
N PHE A 60 -5.05 6.63 0.24
CA PHE A 60 -5.48 7.40 -0.92
C PHE A 60 -4.79 8.77 -1.02
N ASN A 61 -4.04 9.23 -0.02
CA ASN A 61 -3.28 10.49 -0.07
C ASN A 61 -2.44 10.60 -1.36
N PRO A 62 -2.61 11.65 -2.20
CA PRO A 62 -3.31 12.93 -1.95
C PRO A 62 -4.75 13.02 -2.49
N GLY A 63 -5.37 11.90 -2.82
CA GLY A 63 -6.61 11.84 -3.58
C GLY A 63 -6.38 12.12 -5.06
N ILE A 64 -7.46 12.37 -5.80
CA ILE A 64 -7.38 12.78 -7.20
C ILE A 64 -6.88 14.22 -7.27
N THR A 65 -5.88 14.47 -8.11
CA THR A 65 -5.32 15.81 -8.33
C THR A 65 -5.27 16.13 -9.82
N SER A 66 -5.35 17.42 -10.16
CA SER A 66 -5.12 17.90 -11.52
C SER A 66 -4.48 19.30 -11.51
N PRO A 67 -3.90 19.75 -12.64
CA PRO A 67 -3.38 21.11 -12.78
C PRO A 67 -4.44 22.22 -12.66
N TYR A 68 -5.73 21.88 -12.63
CA TYR A 68 -6.85 22.85 -12.59
C TYR A 68 -7.32 23.19 -11.16
N GLY A 69 -6.64 22.66 -10.13
CA GLY A 69 -6.97 22.90 -8.73
C GLY A 69 -8.12 22.02 -8.20
N PRO A 70 -8.28 21.91 -6.88
CA PRO A 70 -9.17 20.94 -6.25
C PRO A 70 -10.64 21.16 -6.64
N GLU A 71 -11.12 22.41 -6.58
CA GLU A 71 -12.49 22.77 -6.94
C GLU A 71 -12.90 22.35 -8.36
N ASN A 72 -12.03 22.53 -9.35
CA ASN A 72 -12.35 22.04 -10.69
C ASN A 72 -12.25 20.51 -10.76
N THR A 73 -11.30 19.91 -10.06
CA THR A 73 -10.98 18.49 -10.19
C THR A 73 -12.07 17.59 -9.61
N LYS A 74 -12.68 17.97 -8.47
CA LYS A 74 -13.74 17.16 -7.84
C LYS A 74 -14.97 16.96 -8.72
N ARG A 75 -15.26 17.93 -9.60
CA ARG A 75 -16.41 17.93 -10.53
C ARG A 75 -16.13 17.33 -11.90
N TRP A 76 -14.93 16.81 -12.12
CA TRP A 76 -14.47 16.39 -13.45
C TRP A 76 -15.32 15.24 -14.02
N LEU A 77 -15.88 15.42 -15.22
CA LEU A 77 -16.68 14.38 -15.87
C LEU A 77 -15.79 13.29 -16.48
N THR A 78 -16.27 12.05 -16.47
CA THR A 78 -15.70 10.96 -17.26
C THR A 78 -16.05 11.11 -18.74
N GLN A 79 -15.17 10.64 -19.64
CA GLN A 79 -15.44 10.70 -21.07
C GLN A 79 -16.63 9.82 -21.45
N SER A 80 -17.60 10.38 -22.17
CA SER A 80 -18.71 9.65 -22.79
C SER A 80 -19.22 10.35 -24.04
N SER A 81 -20.15 9.72 -24.76
CA SER A 81 -20.81 10.33 -25.92
C SER A 81 -21.68 11.56 -25.57
N SER A 82 -21.97 11.79 -24.29
CA SER A 82 -22.78 12.92 -23.81
C SER A 82 -21.97 13.95 -23.03
N THR A 83 -20.64 13.88 -23.08
CA THR A 83 -19.77 14.88 -22.44
C THR A 83 -19.97 16.26 -23.11
N PRO A 84 -20.05 17.37 -22.34
CA PRO A 84 -20.25 18.70 -22.90
C PRO A 84 -19.09 19.18 -23.79
N PRO A 85 -19.35 20.04 -24.78
CA PRO A 85 -18.29 20.70 -25.55
C PRO A 85 -17.34 21.50 -24.65
N GLY A 86 -16.04 21.47 -24.97
CA GLY A 86 -15.01 22.18 -24.19
C GLY A 86 -14.50 21.43 -22.95
N TRP A 87 -15.03 20.22 -22.69
CA TRP A 87 -14.49 19.32 -21.66
C TRP A 87 -13.02 18.96 -21.90
N ILE A 88 -12.28 18.84 -20.81
CA ILE A 88 -10.84 18.58 -20.81
C ILE A 88 -10.58 17.10 -20.51
N SER A 89 -9.89 16.42 -21.42
CA SER A 89 -9.41 15.03 -21.24
C SER A 89 -8.31 14.91 -20.18
N PRO A 90 -8.19 13.77 -19.46
CA PRO A 90 -8.93 12.50 -19.61
C PRO A 90 -10.16 12.28 -18.70
N GLY A 91 -10.50 13.23 -17.82
CA GLY A 91 -11.47 12.97 -16.76
C GLY A 91 -10.79 12.52 -15.46
N PRO A 92 -11.58 12.20 -14.43
CA PRO A 92 -11.05 11.65 -13.19
C PRO A 92 -10.36 10.30 -13.52
N PRO A 93 -9.12 10.09 -13.06
CA PRO A 93 -8.38 8.87 -13.35
C PRO A 93 -8.98 7.69 -12.57
N CYS A 94 -8.93 6.48 -13.13
CA CYS A 94 -9.34 5.28 -12.39
C CYS A 94 -8.36 4.90 -11.27
N THR A 95 -7.12 5.39 -11.34
CA THR A 95 -6.05 5.10 -10.38
C THR A 95 -5.23 6.35 -10.10
N ILE A 96 -4.74 6.50 -8.87
CA ILE A 96 -3.77 7.53 -8.47
C ILE A 96 -2.49 6.87 -7.95
N THR A 97 -1.40 7.62 -7.96
CA THR A 97 -0.19 7.25 -7.24
C THR A 97 -0.25 7.90 -5.86
N ASN A 98 -0.26 7.11 -4.80
CA ASN A 98 -0.33 7.64 -3.44
C ASN A 98 1.03 8.20 -2.97
N ALA A 99 1.05 8.84 -1.80
CA ALA A 99 2.26 9.44 -1.20
C ALA A 99 3.42 8.45 -0.97
N ASN A 100 3.14 7.15 -0.95
CA ASN A 100 4.14 6.08 -0.84
C ASN A 100 4.61 5.55 -2.21
N GLY A 101 4.16 6.15 -3.31
CA GLY A 101 4.50 5.72 -4.68
C GLY A 101 3.71 4.51 -5.17
N GLN A 102 2.63 4.11 -4.49
CA GLN A 102 1.82 2.95 -4.85
C GLN A 102 0.66 3.36 -5.76
N LEU A 103 0.37 2.55 -6.79
CA LEU A 103 -0.82 2.71 -7.60
C LEU A 103 -2.04 2.19 -6.84
N VAL A 104 -3.00 3.06 -6.54
CA VAL A 104 -4.24 2.73 -5.85
C VAL A 104 -5.43 3.12 -6.73
N SER A 105 -6.52 2.33 -6.68
CA SER A 105 -7.75 2.70 -7.40
C SER A 105 -8.30 3.99 -6.82
N ALA A 106 -8.61 4.98 -7.65
CA ALA A 106 -9.31 6.18 -7.20
C ALA A 106 -10.84 5.98 -7.18
N PHE A 107 -11.32 4.95 -7.89
CA PHE A 107 -12.72 4.58 -7.93
C PHE A 107 -12.99 3.41 -6.97
N VAL A 108 -13.92 3.58 -6.05
CA VAL A 108 -14.17 2.65 -4.94
C VAL A 108 -15.62 2.22 -4.88
N GLN A 109 -15.85 1.07 -4.27
CA GLN A 109 -17.16 0.61 -3.82
C GLN A 109 -17.12 0.43 -2.30
N ILE A 110 -18.14 0.91 -1.60
CA ILE A 110 -18.30 0.68 -0.17
C ILE A 110 -19.64 -0.01 0.04
N ASN A 111 -19.63 -1.18 0.69
CA ASN A 111 -20.84 -1.96 0.92
C ASN A 111 -21.39 -1.73 2.33
N GLY A 112 -22.72 -1.64 2.41
CA GLY A 112 -23.42 -1.65 3.69
C GLY A 112 -23.16 -0.44 4.57
N VAL A 113 -23.01 0.75 3.99
CA VAL A 113 -22.95 2.00 4.75
C VAL A 113 -24.35 2.52 5.08
N GLN A 114 -24.49 3.25 6.17
CA GLN A 114 -25.64 4.11 6.39
C GLN A 114 -25.40 5.46 5.71
N ARG A 115 -26.47 6.15 5.34
CA ARG A 115 -26.38 7.57 4.96
C ARG A 115 -26.98 8.48 6.02
N GLY A 116 -26.46 9.69 6.12
CA GLY A 116 -27.03 10.77 6.90
C GLY A 116 -28.26 11.41 6.26
N PHE A 117 -28.66 12.55 6.82
CA PHE A 117 -29.65 13.41 6.18
C PHE A 117 -29.07 14.01 4.90
N ARG A 118 -29.92 14.09 3.88
CA ARG A 118 -29.61 14.73 2.61
C ARG A 118 -29.75 16.25 2.74
N ALA A 119 -28.83 16.98 2.13
CA ALA A 119 -28.98 18.40 1.80
C ALA A 119 -28.92 18.64 0.28
N GLU A 120 -29.30 19.83 -0.15
CA GLU A 120 -29.01 20.34 -1.50
C GLU A 120 -28.24 21.64 -1.35
N GLU A 121 -27.05 21.72 -1.96
CA GLU A 121 -26.15 22.86 -1.87
C GLU A 121 -25.43 23.13 -3.19
N ASP A 122 -24.53 24.12 -3.21
CA ASP A 122 -23.76 24.55 -4.40
C ASP A 122 -24.59 24.64 -5.71
N TRP A 123 -25.66 25.45 -5.68
CA TRP A 123 -26.48 25.63 -6.89
C TRP A 123 -25.72 26.36 -7.99
N ASN A 124 -25.70 25.77 -9.19
CA ASN A 124 -25.13 26.39 -10.37
C ASN A 124 -26.01 26.17 -11.61
N SER A 125 -25.75 26.94 -12.66
CA SER A 125 -26.45 26.86 -13.95
C SER A 125 -25.52 26.58 -15.13
N THR A 126 -24.22 26.45 -14.89
CA THR A 126 -23.19 26.22 -15.91
C THR A 126 -22.17 25.21 -15.41
N PHE A 127 -21.66 24.38 -16.31
CA PHE A 127 -20.54 23.49 -16.01
C PHE A 127 -19.32 24.27 -15.51
N GLN A 128 -18.50 23.63 -14.68
CA GLN A 128 -17.16 24.14 -14.38
C GLN A 128 -16.30 24.25 -15.64
N ARG A 129 -15.24 25.06 -15.57
CA ARG A 129 -14.34 25.28 -16.70
C ARG A 129 -13.75 23.98 -17.24
N ILE A 130 -13.41 23.03 -16.37
CA ILE A 130 -12.85 21.73 -16.79
C ILE A 130 -13.83 20.89 -17.62
N ASN A 131 -15.14 21.16 -17.45
CA ASN A 131 -16.23 20.53 -18.16
C ASN A 131 -16.80 21.44 -19.27
N GLY A 132 -16.05 22.48 -19.67
CA GLY A 132 -16.36 23.32 -20.83
C GLY A 132 -17.12 24.61 -20.56
N GLY A 133 -17.59 24.85 -19.33
CA GLY A 133 -18.16 26.16 -18.95
C GLY A 133 -19.54 26.49 -19.55
N SER A 134 -20.17 25.56 -20.27
CA SER A 134 -21.45 25.81 -20.95
C SER A 134 -22.64 25.76 -19.99
N PRO A 135 -23.79 26.38 -20.30
CA PRO A 135 -25.01 26.24 -19.50
C PRO A 135 -25.50 24.80 -19.41
N TYR A 136 -26.07 24.43 -18.26
CA TYR A 136 -26.69 23.11 -18.09
C TYR A 136 -27.90 22.95 -19.02
N PRO A 137 -27.96 21.86 -19.80
CA PRO A 137 -29.05 21.64 -20.77
C PRO A 137 -30.40 21.37 -20.09
N ASN A 138 -30.38 20.95 -18.82
CA ASN A 138 -31.52 20.58 -17.99
C ASN A 138 -31.83 21.62 -16.89
N GLY A 139 -31.30 22.84 -17.02
CA GLY A 139 -31.51 23.92 -16.05
C GLY A 139 -30.61 23.83 -14.81
N PRO A 140 -30.76 24.75 -13.84
CA PRO A 140 -29.91 24.81 -12.66
C PRO A 140 -29.89 23.49 -11.87
N GLN A 141 -28.70 23.09 -11.43
CA GLN A 141 -28.45 21.88 -10.64
C GLN A 141 -27.80 22.27 -9.31
N SER A 142 -28.00 21.45 -8.29
CA SER A 142 -27.33 21.50 -6.99
C SER A 142 -26.53 20.22 -6.76
N ASP A 143 -25.60 20.27 -5.81
CA ASP A 143 -25.04 19.08 -5.19
C ASP A 143 -26.09 18.47 -4.27
N THR A 144 -26.30 17.14 -4.38
CA THR A 144 -27.01 16.41 -3.34
C THR A 144 -25.97 15.81 -2.42
N THR A 145 -25.91 16.29 -1.18
CA THR A 145 -24.85 15.92 -0.25
C THR A 145 -25.40 15.17 0.95
N PHE A 146 -24.59 14.25 1.47
CA PHE A 146 -24.85 13.50 2.69
C PHE A 146 -23.58 12.80 3.16
N ASN A 147 -23.47 12.55 4.46
CA ASN A 147 -22.43 11.67 4.97
C ASN A 147 -22.78 10.20 4.75
N VAL A 148 -21.80 9.38 4.37
CA VAL A 148 -21.87 7.92 4.46
C VAL A 148 -21.12 7.47 5.70
N LEU A 149 -21.69 6.54 6.46
CA LEU A 149 -21.19 6.15 7.78
C LEU A 149 -21.12 4.63 7.91
N THR A 150 -20.08 4.16 8.61
CA THR A 150 -20.02 2.78 9.06
C THR A 150 -21.14 2.53 10.06
N PRO A 151 -22.02 1.54 9.82
CA PRO A 151 -23.12 1.28 10.72
C PRO A 151 -22.64 0.89 12.12
N GLY A 152 -23.34 1.37 13.15
CA GLY A 152 -22.98 1.14 14.57
C GLY A 152 -22.25 2.31 15.22
N TYR A 153 -21.82 3.31 14.45
CA TYR A 153 -21.29 4.57 14.95
C TYR A 153 -22.33 5.68 14.89
N TRP A 154 -22.29 6.55 15.89
CA TRP A 154 -23.08 7.78 15.88
C TRP A 154 -22.44 8.83 14.96
N PRO A 155 -23.24 9.75 14.39
CA PRO A 155 -22.73 10.81 13.51
C PRO A 155 -21.58 11.60 14.15
N CYS A 156 -20.62 12.02 13.32
CA CYS A 156 -19.55 12.91 13.75
C CYS A 156 -20.12 14.23 14.28
N THR A 157 -19.66 14.64 15.46
CA THR A 157 -19.94 15.96 16.05
C THR A 157 -18.71 16.44 16.79
N SER A 158 -18.67 17.72 17.18
CA SER A 158 -17.60 18.26 18.02
C SER A 158 -17.47 17.57 19.39
N THR A 159 -18.47 16.80 19.82
CA THR A 159 -18.49 16.03 21.07
C THR A 159 -18.40 14.52 20.87
N ASN A 160 -18.58 14.03 19.63
CA ASN A 160 -18.45 12.62 19.25
C ASN A 160 -17.39 12.50 18.15
N THR A 161 -16.13 12.57 18.54
CA THR A 161 -14.97 12.47 17.63
C THR A 161 -14.75 11.05 17.14
N THR A 162 -15.20 10.03 17.87
CA THR A 162 -15.14 8.64 17.41
C THR A 162 -15.89 8.46 16.10
N GLY A 163 -17.08 9.02 15.96
CA GLY A 163 -17.89 8.94 14.73
C GLY A 163 -17.21 9.57 13.51
N CYS A 164 -16.29 10.52 13.70
CA CYS A 164 -15.61 11.23 12.62
C CYS A 164 -14.61 10.34 11.85
N MET A 165 -14.07 9.30 12.50
CA MET A 165 -13.22 8.29 11.84
C MET A 165 -14.01 7.13 11.23
N HIS A 166 -15.34 7.23 11.24
CA HIS A 166 -16.26 6.22 10.73
C HIS A 166 -17.30 6.84 9.78
N ALA A 167 -16.98 8.00 9.19
CA ALA A 167 -17.82 8.72 8.26
C ALA A 167 -16.99 9.38 7.14
N LEU A 168 -17.61 9.52 5.97
CA LEU A 168 -17.10 10.22 4.79
C LEU A 168 -18.17 11.16 4.27
N HIS A 169 -17.76 12.30 3.73
CA HIS A 169 -18.67 13.13 2.96
C HIS A 169 -18.91 12.50 1.57
N ALA A 170 -20.09 12.71 0.99
CA ALA A 170 -20.43 12.18 -0.32
C ALA A 170 -21.37 13.12 -1.07
N GLU A 171 -21.08 13.32 -2.35
CA GLU A 171 -21.79 14.29 -3.19
C GLU A 171 -22.22 13.68 -4.51
N ILE A 172 -23.52 13.77 -4.81
CA ILE A 172 -24.00 13.62 -6.18
C ILE A 172 -23.90 15.00 -6.84
N ASP A 173 -22.78 15.17 -7.55
CA ASP A 173 -22.31 16.44 -8.09
C ASP A 173 -23.24 17.07 -9.14
N HIS A 174 -23.29 18.40 -9.14
CA HIS A 174 -24.13 19.23 -10.00
C HIS A 174 -23.68 19.26 -11.46
N ASP A 175 -22.38 19.23 -11.76
CA ASP A 175 -21.87 19.06 -13.12
C ASP A 175 -22.23 17.65 -13.65
N TRP A 176 -22.15 16.62 -12.79
CA TRP A 176 -22.57 15.25 -13.11
C TRP A 176 -24.08 15.17 -13.37
N LYS A 177 -24.92 15.90 -12.63
CA LYS A 177 -26.35 16.04 -12.93
C LYS A 177 -26.60 16.85 -14.20
N GLY A 178 -25.85 17.93 -14.42
CA GLY A 178 -25.93 18.76 -15.61
C GLY A 178 -25.64 17.97 -16.89
N ALA A 179 -24.68 17.05 -16.83
CA ALA A 179 -24.32 16.14 -17.92
C ALA A 179 -25.25 14.91 -18.03
N SER A 180 -26.25 14.78 -17.16
CA SER A 180 -27.11 13.60 -17.04
C SER A 180 -26.35 12.28 -16.77
N TYR A 181 -25.19 12.38 -16.10
CA TYR A 181 -24.48 11.21 -15.58
C TYR A 181 -25.09 10.77 -14.26
N CYS A 182 -25.63 11.73 -13.51
CA CYS A 182 -26.46 11.54 -12.33
C CYS A 182 -27.82 12.25 -12.47
N GLY A 183 -28.71 12.02 -11.50
CA GLY A 183 -30.08 12.55 -11.51
C GLY A 183 -31.13 11.51 -11.93
N PRO A 184 -32.34 11.95 -12.31
CA PRO A 184 -33.49 11.08 -12.55
C PRO A 184 -33.20 9.91 -13.49
N ASN A 185 -33.56 8.69 -13.09
CA ASN A 185 -33.39 7.45 -13.87
C ASN A 185 -31.93 7.05 -14.14
N THR A 186 -30.99 7.47 -13.30
CA THR A 186 -29.58 7.06 -13.37
C THR A 186 -29.18 6.21 -12.16
N ALA A 187 -27.96 5.66 -12.17
CA ALA A 187 -27.43 4.87 -11.04
C ALA A 187 -27.22 5.71 -9.75
N CYS A 188 -27.19 7.04 -9.87
CA CYS A 188 -27.06 8.02 -8.79
C CYS A 188 -28.29 8.94 -8.77
N ASP A 189 -29.49 8.36 -8.91
CA ASP A 189 -30.74 9.10 -8.78
C ASP A 189 -30.98 9.50 -7.32
N ASN A 190 -30.96 10.81 -7.06
CA ASN A 190 -31.12 11.39 -5.72
C ASN A 190 -32.58 11.35 -5.23
N ASN A 191 -33.57 11.37 -6.12
CA ASN A 191 -34.98 11.27 -5.72
C ASN A 191 -35.31 9.83 -5.30
N THR A 192 -34.85 8.86 -6.08
CA THR A 192 -35.00 7.44 -5.76
C THR A 192 -34.26 7.09 -4.46
N LEU A 193 -33.08 7.70 -4.22
CA LEU A 193 -32.34 7.54 -2.95
C LEU A 193 -33.23 7.89 -1.76
N VAL A 194 -33.88 9.05 -1.80
CA VAL A 194 -34.74 9.52 -0.70
C VAL A 194 -36.00 8.67 -0.57
N ALA A 195 -36.57 8.23 -1.68
CA ALA A 195 -37.80 7.43 -1.70
C ALA A 195 -37.59 6.01 -1.11
N GLU A 196 -36.43 5.40 -1.34
CA GLU A 196 -36.16 4.01 -0.98
C GLU A 196 -35.37 3.84 0.32
N THR A 197 -34.79 4.90 0.87
CA THR A 197 -33.89 4.81 2.02
C THR A 197 -34.27 5.77 3.14
N ALA A 198 -33.97 5.38 4.38
CA ALA A 198 -34.11 6.23 5.56
C ALA A 198 -32.73 6.52 6.18
N ALA A 199 -32.49 7.80 6.50
CA ALA A 199 -31.26 8.24 7.14
C ALA A 199 -30.98 7.45 8.42
N TYR A 200 -29.73 7.01 8.60
CA TYR A 200 -29.24 6.23 9.73
C TYR A 200 -29.97 4.90 9.99
N LYS A 201 -30.70 4.38 9.01
CA LYS A 201 -31.47 3.12 9.12
C LYS A 201 -31.18 2.17 7.98
N SER A 202 -31.35 2.63 6.75
CA SER A 202 -31.10 1.81 5.56
C SER A 202 -29.61 1.61 5.36
N LEU A 203 -29.24 0.39 4.96
CA LEU A 203 -27.90 0.09 4.45
C LEU A 203 -27.90 0.22 2.93
N ILE A 204 -26.92 0.94 2.41
CA ILE A 204 -26.70 1.12 0.98
C ILE A 204 -25.28 0.70 0.62
N ASP A 205 -25.11 0.23 -0.61
CA ASP A 205 -23.80 0.17 -1.24
C ASP A 205 -23.63 1.43 -2.11
N VAL A 206 -22.43 1.97 -2.18
CA VAL A 206 -22.10 3.17 -2.98
C VAL A 206 -20.87 2.94 -3.83
N GLN A 207 -20.80 3.64 -4.98
CA GLN A 207 -19.59 3.75 -5.79
C GLN A 207 -19.27 5.21 -6.10
N GLY A 208 -18.00 5.59 -6.00
CA GLY A 208 -17.58 6.97 -6.20
C GLY A 208 -16.07 7.12 -6.37
N PHE A 209 -15.66 8.33 -6.72
CA PHE A 209 -14.26 8.72 -6.76
C PHE A 209 -13.83 9.27 -5.41
N VAL A 210 -12.71 8.78 -4.88
CA VAL A 210 -12.13 9.26 -3.62
C VAL A 210 -11.41 10.57 -3.87
N PHE A 211 -11.83 11.62 -3.18
CA PHE A 211 -11.28 12.95 -3.29
C PHE A 211 -10.86 13.49 -1.92
N TRP A 212 -9.89 14.41 -1.91
CA TRP A 212 -9.51 15.18 -0.74
C TRP A 212 -9.83 16.65 -0.97
N ASP A 213 -10.82 17.16 -0.24
CA ASP A 213 -11.21 18.55 -0.24
C ASP A 213 -10.50 19.33 0.89
N PRO A 214 -9.55 20.22 0.57
CA PRO A 214 -8.83 20.99 1.57
C PRO A 214 -9.64 22.14 2.18
N ASP A 215 -10.82 22.49 1.64
CA ASP A 215 -11.57 23.67 2.06
C ASP A 215 -12.49 23.40 3.27
N HIS A 216 -12.81 22.12 3.55
CA HIS A 216 -13.81 21.74 4.57
C HIS A 216 -13.24 21.01 5.81
N LEU A 217 -11.93 21.14 6.08
CA LEU A 217 -11.22 20.40 7.15
C LEU A 217 -11.72 20.66 8.57
N ASN A 218 -12.39 21.79 8.80
CA ASN A 218 -12.83 22.20 10.13
C ASN A 218 -14.36 22.15 10.31
N GLU A 219 -15.07 21.57 9.33
CA GLU A 219 -16.52 21.57 9.30
C GLU A 219 -17.10 20.23 9.75
N SER A 220 -18.07 20.27 10.67
CA SER A 220 -18.74 19.04 11.13
C SER A 220 -19.54 18.35 10.02
N ALA A 221 -20.00 19.11 9.00
CA ALA A 221 -20.71 18.57 7.85
C ALA A 221 -19.81 17.63 7.01
N HIS A 222 -18.51 17.92 6.97
CA HIS A 222 -17.46 17.09 6.36
C HIS A 222 -16.70 16.24 7.39
N ASN A 223 -17.29 16.01 8.57
CA ASN A 223 -16.71 15.17 9.63
C ASN A 223 -15.33 15.65 10.13
N PHE A 224 -15.05 16.96 10.03
CA PHE A 224 -13.73 17.55 10.29
C PHE A 224 -12.61 16.90 9.46
N SER A 225 -12.93 16.48 8.23
CA SER A 225 -12.01 15.81 7.30
C SER A 225 -12.25 16.31 5.88
N GLY A 226 -11.22 16.25 5.03
CA GLY A 226 -11.36 16.52 3.60
C GLY A 226 -11.76 15.29 2.79
N TRP A 227 -11.81 14.10 3.38
CA TRP A 227 -12.10 12.89 2.61
C TRP A 227 -13.57 12.82 2.18
N GLU A 228 -13.78 12.63 0.88
CA GLU A 228 -15.11 12.55 0.31
C GLU A 228 -15.20 11.56 -0.88
N LEU A 229 -16.43 11.14 -1.18
CA LEU A 229 -16.77 10.58 -2.48
C LEU A 229 -17.33 11.69 -3.37
N HIS A 230 -16.48 12.23 -4.25
CA HIS A 230 -16.84 13.31 -5.15
C HIS A 230 -16.29 13.04 -6.57
N ALA A 231 -17.13 12.71 -7.55
CA ALA A 231 -18.57 12.45 -7.42
C ALA A 231 -18.86 11.05 -6.83
N LEU A 232 -19.95 10.94 -6.06
CA LEU A 232 -20.69 9.69 -5.87
C LEU A 232 -21.43 9.38 -7.17
N THR A 233 -21.02 8.29 -7.80
CA THR A 233 -21.44 7.95 -9.17
C THR A 233 -22.59 6.95 -9.22
N ALA A 234 -22.81 6.20 -8.14
CA ALA A 234 -23.91 5.25 -8.04
C ALA A 234 -24.20 4.83 -6.59
N TRP A 235 -25.42 4.38 -6.34
CA TRP A 235 -25.81 3.72 -5.09
C TRP A 235 -26.86 2.63 -5.35
N ARG A 236 -27.06 1.74 -4.38
CA ARG A 236 -28.18 0.79 -4.33
C ARG A 236 -28.46 0.36 -2.90
N LEU A 237 -29.65 -0.19 -2.62
CA LEU A 237 -29.90 -0.88 -1.36
C LEU A 237 -28.91 -2.03 -1.18
N SER A 238 -28.27 -2.10 0.00
CA SER A 238 -27.41 -3.25 0.30
C SER A 238 -28.27 -4.50 0.45
N ASN A 239 -27.93 -5.52 -0.32
CA ASN A 239 -28.53 -6.84 -0.26
C ASN A 239 -27.48 -7.94 -0.01
N THR A 240 -26.27 -7.53 0.37
CA THR A 240 -25.17 -8.44 0.63
C THR A 240 -25.18 -8.88 2.10
N SER A 241 -24.81 -10.13 2.37
CA SER A 241 -24.69 -10.63 3.74
C SER A 241 -23.57 -9.91 4.50
N ALA A 242 -23.61 -9.98 5.84
CA ALA A 242 -22.49 -9.61 6.68
C ALA A 242 -21.21 -10.33 6.21
N ASP A 243 -20.13 -9.58 6.08
CA ASP A 243 -18.88 -10.06 5.49
C ASP A 243 -17.68 -9.25 5.99
N PHE A 244 -16.47 -9.72 5.69
CA PHE A 244 -15.23 -9.00 5.96
C PHE A 244 -14.27 -9.07 4.78
N GLY A 245 -13.24 -8.23 4.81
CA GLY A 245 -12.11 -8.24 3.89
C GLY A 245 -10.81 -8.16 4.69
N LEU A 246 -9.71 -8.59 4.08
CA LEU A 246 -8.38 -8.49 4.66
C LEU A 246 -7.51 -7.56 3.82
N SER A 247 -6.75 -6.70 4.50
CA SER A 247 -5.71 -5.88 3.89
C SER A 247 -4.40 -6.05 4.65
N ALA A 248 -3.27 -5.88 3.95
CA ALA A 248 -1.93 -6.03 4.52
C ALA A 248 -1.13 -4.74 4.31
N ASN A 249 -0.49 -4.23 5.36
CA ASN A 249 0.39 -3.07 5.29
C ASN A 249 1.67 -3.29 6.13
N PRO A 250 2.86 -3.32 5.49
CA PRO A 250 3.09 -3.32 4.05
C PRO A 250 2.63 -4.62 3.37
N ASN A 251 2.26 -4.58 2.09
CA ASN A 251 1.87 -5.77 1.30
C ASN A 251 3.08 -6.50 0.66
N SER A 252 4.28 -5.94 0.79
CA SER A 252 5.54 -6.52 0.36
C SER A 252 6.62 -6.37 1.44
N LEU A 253 7.38 -7.43 1.71
CA LEU A 253 8.46 -7.44 2.67
C LEU A 253 9.79 -7.77 1.98
N GLY A 254 10.79 -6.91 2.13
CA GLY A 254 12.19 -7.23 1.85
C GLY A 254 12.87 -7.67 3.15
N ILE A 255 13.42 -8.88 3.19
CA ILE A 255 14.02 -9.45 4.40
C ILE A 255 15.41 -9.97 4.06
N LEU A 256 16.39 -9.77 4.94
CA LEU A 256 17.67 -10.47 4.84
C LEU A 256 17.54 -11.89 5.40
N ALA A 257 18.28 -12.84 4.83
CA ALA A 257 18.31 -14.20 5.35
C ALA A 257 18.63 -14.24 6.86
N SER A 258 17.96 -15.11 7.61
CA SER A 258 18.04 -15.20 9.08
C SER A 258 17.49 -14.00 9.88
N LEU A 259 16.79 -13.06 9.23
CA LEU A 259 16.03 -11.99 9.89
C LEU A 259 14.52 -12.22 9.82
N SER A 260 13.77 -11.31 10.44
CA SER A 260 12.31 -11.23 10.34
C SER A 260 11.84 -9.84 9.95
N ALA A 261 10.64 -9.79 9.37
CA ALA A 261 9.89 -8.56 9.13
C ALA A 261 8.39 -8.82 9.37
N SER A 262 7.62 -7.74 9.50
CA SER A 262 6.20 -7.83 9.84
C SER A 262 5.31 -7.03 8.89
N SER A 263 4.08 -7.52 8.73
CA SER A 263 2.99 -6.85 8.03
C SER A 263 1.75 -6.82 8.92
N THR A 264 1.13 -5.66 9.07
CA THR A 264 -0.14 -5.56 9.79
C THR A 264 -1.26 -6.03 8.89
N ILE A 265 -1.99 -7.05 9.32
CA ILE A 265 -3.19 -7.55 8.68
C ILE A 265 -4.41 -6.90 9.36
N THR A 266 -5.15 -6.11 8.59
CA THR A 266 -6.37 -5.43 9.05
C THR A 266 -7.59 -6.16 8.54
N VAL A 267 -8.55 -6.41 9.44
CA VAL A 267 -9.88 -6.91 9.13
C VAL A 267 -10.82 -5.73 8.93
N ASN A 268 -11.35 -5.60 7.71
CA ASN A 268 -12.30 -4.58 7.32
C ASN A 268 -13.69 -5.22 7.28
N THR A 269 -14.69 -4.65 7.95
CA THR A 269 -16.02 -5.26 8.06
C THR A 269 -17.04 -4.58 7.15
N PHE A 270 -18.00 -5.36 6.66
CA PHE A 270 -19.08 -4.90 5.79
C PHE A 270 -20.43 -5.38 6.33
N ASN A 271 -21.48 -4.58 6.12
CA ASN A 271 -22.85 -4.90 6.54
C ASN A 271 -22.96 -5.37 8.00
N LEU A 272 -22.39 -4.59 8.95
CA LEU A 272 -22.44 -4.90 10.39
C LEU A 272 -21.84 -6.26 10.79
N PHE A 273 -20.88 -6.77 10.01
CA PHE A 273 -20.19 -8.01 10.39
C PHE A 273 -19.56 -7.89 11.78
N SER A 274 -19.78 -8.92 12.59
CA SER A 274 -19.14 -9.10 13.89
C SER A 274 -18.86 -10.58 14.10
N GLY A 275 -17.77 -10.89 14.77
CA GLY A 275 -17.38 -12.27 15.01
C GLY A 275 -15.91 -12.45 15.29
N ASN A 276 -15.53 -13.69 15.59
CA ASN A 276 -14.14 -14.09 15.78
C ASN A 276 -13.54 -14.55 14.44
N ILE A 277 -12.51 -13.85 13.95
CA ILE A 277 -11.74 -14.24 12.77
C ILE A 277 -10.53 -15.03 13.24
N THR A 278 -10.40 -16.28 12.82
CA THR A 278 -9.20 -17.09 13.03
C THR A 278 -8.32 -17.03 11.79
N PHE A 279 -7.02 -16.78 11.98
CA PHE A 279 -6.06 -16.67 10.89
C PHE A 279 -5.27 -17.96 10.68
N SER A 280 -4.95 -18.22 9.42
CA SER A 280 -4.00 -19.26 8.99
C SER A 280 -3.12 -18.71 7.87
N THR A 281 -1.93 -19.27 7.69
CA THR A 281 -0.96 -18.85 6.69
C THR A 281 -0.54 -20.02 5.82
N VAL A 282 -0.43 -19.80 4.51
CA VAL A 282 0.16 -20.73 3.56
C VAL A 282 1.31 -20.03 2.87
N VAL A 283 2.48 -20.65 2.90
CA VAL A 283 3.70 -20.14 2.26
C VAL A 283 3.90 -20.87 0.95
N SER A 284 4.08 -20.12 -0.12
CA SER A 284 4.40 -20.65 -1.45
C SER A 284 5.66 -19.98 -1.97
N ALA A 285 6.58 -20.76 -2.53
CA ALA A 285 7.78 -20.24 -3.19
C ALA A 285 7.49 -20.01 -4.69
N ALA A 286 8.06 -18.96 -5.27
CA ALA A 286 7.88 -18.65 -6.69
C ALA A 286 8.63 -19.64 -7.62
N SER A 287 9.61 -20.40 -7.10
CA SER A 287 10.39 -21.41 -7.84
C SER A 287 10.58 -22.67 -7.00
N SER A 288 10.59 -23.84 -7.64
CA SER A 288 10.84 -25.14 -7.00
C SER A 288 12.29 -25.33 -6.53
N THR A 289 13.22 -24.46 -6.95
CA THR A 289 14.62 -24.45 -6.49
C THR A 289 14.81 -23.75 -5.14
N VAL A 290 13.75 -23.11 -4.64
CA VAL A 290 13.70 -22.39 -3.37
C VAL A 290 13.02 -23.29 -2.35
N GLY A 291 13.74 -23.70 -1.29
CA GLY A 291 13.18 -24.56 -0.24
C GLY A 291 12.19 -23.83 0.67
N PRO A 292 11.21 -24.53 1.29
CA PRO A 292 10.44 -23.94 2.38
C PRO A 292 11.30 -23.92 3.66
N SER A 293 11.77 -22.74 4.05
CA SER A 293 12.44 -22.53 5.34
C SER A 293 12.18 -21.13 5.95
N LEU A 294 11.02 -20.55 5.64
CA LEU A 294 10.51 -19.37 6.35
C LEU A 294 9.27 -19.76 7.15
N THR A 295 9.04 -19.04 8.24
CA THR A 295 7.88 -19.24 9.12
C THR A 295 7.04 -17.97 9.11
N ALA A 296 5.74 -18.11 8.86
CA ALA A 296 4.77 -17.03 8.84
C ALA A 296 3.78 -17.19 10.00
N THR A 297 3.86 -16.32 11.01
CA THR A 297 3.07 -16.41 12.24
C THR A 297 2.16 -15.20 12.41
N MET A 298 0.91 -15.44 12.80
CA MET A 298 -0.08 -14.41 13.11
C MET A 298 -0.16 -14.18 14.62
N THR A 299 0.02 -12.94 15.05
CA THR A 299 -0.07 -12.55 16.47
C THR A 299 -0.96 -11.31 16.63
N PRO A 300 -2.16 -11.43 17.23
CA PRO A 300 -2.80 -12.66 17.70
C PRO A 300 -3.26 -13.58 16.55
N SER A 301 -3.36 -14.89 16.79
CA SER A 301 -3.83 -15.86 15.79
C SER A 301 -5.34 -15.80 15.50
N SER A 302 -6.09 -15.05 16.32
CA SER A 302 -7.48 -14.70 16.06
C SER A 302 -7.81 -13.31 16.62
N VAL A 303 -8.79 -12.65 16.02
CA VAL A 303 -9.29 -11.35 16.48
C VAL A 303 -10.81 -11.36 16.56
N ILE A 304 -11.36 -10.77 17.62
CA ILE A 304 -12.79 -10.53 17.74
C ILE A 304 -13.08 -9.13 17.18
N VAL A 305 -13.96 -9.05 16.19
CA VAL A 305 -14.38 -7.79 15.61
C VAL A 305 -15.77 -7.43 16.14
N PRO A 306 -15.93 -6.27 16.81
CA PRO A 306 -17.25 -5.75 17.16
C PRO A 306 -17.96 -5.27 15.89
N SER A 307 -19.30 -5.19 15.92
CA SER A 307 -20.08 -4.69 14.79
C SER A 307 -19.63 -3.30 14.37
N GLY A 308 -19.22 -3.13 13.11
CA GLY A 308 -18.68 -1.88 12.56
C GLY A 308 -17.20 -1.63 12.90
N GLY A 309 -16.58 -2.45 13.73
CA GLY A 309 -15.19 -2.25 14.13
C GLY A 309 -14.16 -2.67 13.08
N ILE A 310 -12.95 -2.18 13.28
CA ILE A 310 -11.72 -2.72 12.69
C ILE A 310 -10.97 -3.55 13.74
N ALA A 311 -10.28 -4.59 13.29
CA ALA A 311 -9.38 -5.36 14.14
C ALA A 311 -8.09 -5.70 13.39
N ASN A 312 -6.98 -5.80 14.12
CA ASN A 312 -5.66 -6.01 13.54
C ASN A 312 -5.00 -7.26 14.10
N SER A 313 -4.26 -7.97 13.26
CA SER A 313 -3.28 -8.98 13.66
C SER A 313 -1.97 -8.73 12.93
N ASN A 314 -0.85 -9.07 13.56
CA ASN A 314 0.46 -8.88 12.96
C ASN A 314 0.96 -10.19 12.35
N LEU A 315 1.18 -10.18 11.02
CA LEU A 315 1.91 -11.23 10.32
C LEU A 315 3.40 -11.00 10.55
N THR A 316 4.10 -11.95 11.16
CA THR A 316 5.56 -11.94 11.27
C THR A 316 6.13 -13.04 10.40
N VAL A 317 7.01 -12.66 9.47
CA VAL A 317 7.72 -13.56 8.58
C VAL A 317 9.16 -13.66 9.08
N ALA A 318 9.56 -14.83 9.57
CA ALA A 318 10.91 -15.14 10.00
C ALA A 318 11.59 -16.04 8.98
N THR A 319 12.84 -15.74 8.66
CA THR A 319 13.61 -16.41 7.61
C THR A 319 14.78 -17.20 8.20
N ALA A 320 15.30 -18.16 7.45
CA ALA A 320 16.54 -18.88 7.74
C ALA A 320 17.61 -18.58 6.68
N ALA A 321 18.85 -19.00 6.90
CA ALA A 321 19.92 -18.85 5.90
C ALA A 321 19.58 -19.52 4.55
N SER A 322 18.80 -20.60 4.58
CA SER A 322 18.40 -21.36 3.39
C SER A 322 17.19 -20.78 2.63
N SER A 323 16.51 -19.75 3.15
CA SER A 323 15.28 -19.23 2.53
C SER A 323 15.50 -18.15 1.49
N LEU A 324 16.61 -18.19 0.72
CA LEU A 324 16.83 -17.21 -0.34
C LEU A 324 15.79 -17.38 -1.45
N GLY A 325 15.15 -16.29 -1.85
CA GLY A 325 14.21 -16.32 -2.97
C GLY A 325 13.00 -15.41 -2.76
N ASN A 326 12.03 -15.57 -3.67
CA ASN A 326 10.76 -14.87 -3.65
C ASN A 326 9.65 -15.83 -3.20
N TYR A 327 8.83 -15.35 -2.28
CA TYR A 327 7.74 -16.11 -1.67
C TYR A 327 6.46 -15.28 -1.67
N THR A 328 5.34 -15.98 -1.56
CA THR A 328 4.04 -15.39 -1.27
C THR A 328 3.48 -16.05 -0.02
N VAL A 329 3.16 -15.24 0.98
CA VAL A 329 2.42 -15.65 2.17
C VAL A 329 0.95 -15.33 1.94
N LEU A 330 0.13 -16.37 1.77
CA LEU A 330 -1.32 -16.25 1.71
C LEU A 330 -1.87 -16.30 3.14
N VAL A 331 -2.37 -15.19 3.64
CA VAL A 331 -3.07 -15.11 4.93
C VAL A 331 -4.55 -15.35 4.68
N SER A 332 -5.14 -16.32 5.37
CA SER A 332 -6.59 -16.61 5.34
C SER A 332 -7.20 -16.29 6.70
N GLY A 333 -8.20 -15.42 6.74
CA GLY A 333 -9.06 -15.20 7.89
C GLY A 333 -10.37 -15.95 7.69
N THR A 334 -10.81 -16.68 8.72
CA THR A 334 -12.04 -17.50 8.65
C THR A 334 -12.96 -17.23 9.84
N ASN A 335 -14.26 -17.10 9.55
CA ASN A 335 -15.34 -17.11 10.53
C ASN A 335 -16.46 -18.02 10.02
N GLY A 336 -16.62 -19.19 10.63
CA GLY A 336 -17.59 -20.19 10.16
C GLY A 336 -17.30 -20.61 8.71
N THR A 337 -18.23 -20.30 7.80
CA THR A 337 -18.13 -20.61 6.36
C THR A 337 -17.54 -19.46 5.53
N ILE A 338 -17.31 -18.28 6.12
CA ILE A 338 -16.74 -17.11 5.43
C ILE A 338 -15.22 -17.16 5.57
N THR A 339 -14.53 -17.30 4.44
CA THR A 339 -13.07 -17.21 4.37
C THR A 339 -12.66 -16.11 3.40
N ARG A 340 -11.73 -15.27 3.84
CA ARG A 340 -11.17 -14.15 3.08
C ARG A 340 -9.66 -14.21 3.14
N THR A 341 -9.01 -13.80 2.05
CA THR A 341 -7.57 -13.95 1.92
C THR A 341 -6.89 -12.65 1.52
N VAL A 342 -5.68 -12.44 2.01
CA VAL A 342 -4.76 -11.40 1.52
C VAL A 342 -3.38 -12.02 1.29
N SER A 343 -2.70 -11.61 0.22
CA SER A 343 -1.36 -12.08 -0.10
C SER A 343 -0.31 -11.04 0.28
N VAL A 344 0.77 -11.47 0.92
CA VAL A 344 1.95 -10.66 1.20
C VAL A 344 3.13 -11.22 0.40
N SER A 345 3.72 -10.39 -0.44
CA SER A 345 4.92 -10.77 -1.20
C SER A 345 6.15 -10.65 -0.30
N VAL A 346 7.04 -11.63 -0.35
CA VAL A 346 8.27 -11.64 0.47
C VAL A 346 9.46 -11.89 -0.44
N ASN A 347 10.41 -10.96 -0.44
CA ASN A 347 11.70 -11.10 -1.09
C ASN A 347 12.77 -11.30 -0.01
N ILE A 348 13.50 -12.41 -0.08
CA ILE A 348 14.57 -12.73 0.86
C ILE A 348 15.92 -12.58 0.14
N GLY A 349 16.62 -11.49 0.43
CA GLY A 349 17.91 -11.14 -0.17
C GLY A 349 19.11 -11.52 0.70
N ASP A 350 20.30 -11.47 0.09
CA ASP A 350 21.59 -11.62 0.76
C ASP A 350 22.68 -10.86 -0.03
N PHE A 351 23.94 -10.93 0.40
CA PHE A 351 25.08 -10.38 -0.32
C PHE A 351 26.25 -11.35 -0.33
N GLY A 352 27.08 -11.29 -1.37
CA GLY A 352 28.36 -11.99 -1.44
C GLY A 352 29.53 -11.03 -1.27
N ILE A 353 30.68 -11.55 -0.84
CA ILE A 353 31.97 -10.83 -0.87
C ILE A 353 33.07 -11.74 -1.43
N ALA A 354 33.91 -11.20 -2.31
CA ALA A 354 35.08 -11.89 -2.85
C ALA A 354 36.28 -10.93 -2.93
N ALA A 355 37.51 -11.46 -2.85
CA ALA A 355 38.75 -10.71 -2.92
C ALA A 355 39.54 -11.05 -4.20
N SER A 356 40.10 -10.04 -4.87
CA SER A 356 40.98 -10.21 -6.03
C SER A 356 42.09 -9.14 -6.07
N PRO A 357 43.38 -9.53 -6.06
CA PRO A 357 43.90 -10.89 -5.98
C PRO A 357 43.56 -11.60 -4.65
N THR A 358 43.42 -12.92 -4.68
CA THR A 358 43.06 -13.73 -3.50
C THR A 358 44.20 -13.88 -2.49
N SER A 359 45.42 -13.47 -2.83
CA SER A 359 46.59 -13.44 -1.96
C SER A 359 47.53 -12.30 -2.36
N LEU A 360 48.41 -11.91 -1.43
CA LEU A 360 49.40 -10.84 -1.64
C LEU A 360 50.80 -11.32 -1.28
N SER A 361 51.81 -10.85 -2.03
CA SER A 361 53.21 -10.94 -1.65
C SER A 361 53.79 -9.53 -1.58
N ILE A 362 54.32 -9.15 -0.43
CA ILE A 362 54.68 -7.77 -0.11
C ILE A 362 56.08 -7.78 0.51
N SER A 363 57.00 -6.96 0.02
CA SER A 363 58.29 -6.76 0.70
C SER A 363 58.12 -5.84 1.91
N ILE A 364 58.95 -5.98 2.93
CA ILE A 364 59.05 -4.97 4.00
C ILE A 364 59.22 -3.56 3.43
N GLY A 365 58.54 -2.58 4.02
CA GLY A 365 58.50 -1.20 3.53
C GLY A 365 57.55 -0.94 2.36
N ALA A 366 56.85 -1.95 1.85
CA ALA A 366 55.89 -1.81 0.75
C ALA A 366 54.44 -2.10 1.17
N SER A 367 53.52 -1.86 0.25
CA SER A 367 52.10 -2.20 0.38
C SER A 367 51.61 -2.99 -0.83
N GLY A 368 50.53 -3.75 -0.63
CA GLY A 368 49.80 -4.45 -1.67
C GLY A 368 48.30 -4.20 -1.52
N THR A 369 47.55 -4.33 -2.61
CA THR A 369 46.10 -4.10 -2.60
C THR A 369 45.33 -5.30 -3.13
N SER A 370 44.15 -5.53 -2.54
CA SER A 370 43.15 -6.46 -3.04
C SER A 370 41.82 -5.73 -3.20
N THR A 371 41.19 -5.84 -4.37
CA THR A 371 39.83 -5.35 -4.58
C THR A 371 38.86 -6.35 -3.98
N LEU A 372 38.04 -5.89 -3.04
CA LEU A 372 36.91 -6.61 -2.49
C LEU A 372 35.68 -6.26 -3.33
N THR A 373 35.10 -7.26 -3.99
CA THR A 373 33.85 -7.12 -4.74
C THR A 373 32.70 -7.66 -3.90
N LEU A 374 31.70 -6.82 -3.66
CA LEU A 374 30.46 -7.19 -3.02
C LEU A 374 29.36 -7.31 -4.08
N ALA A 375 28.51 -8.32 -3.99
CA ALA A 375 27.44 -8.56 -4.94
C ALA A 375 26.10 -8.68 -4.23
N SER A 376 25.08 -7.99 -4.73
CA SER A 376 23.70 -8.16 -4.29
C SER A 376 23.18 -9.51 -4.75
N ILE A 377 22.56 -10.28 -3.84
CA ILE A 377 21.94 -11.57 -4.11
C ILE A 377 20.43 -11.42 -3.90
N ASN A 378 19.67 -11.87 -4.90
CA ASN A 378 18.21 -11.88 -4.91
C ASN A 378 17.56 -10.52 -4.55
N GLY A 379 18.13 -9.42 -5.04
CA GLY A 379 17.54 -8.09 -4.90
C GLY A 379 17.86 -7.37 -3.58
N PHE A 380 18.81 -7.88 -2.78
CA PHE A 380 19.29 -7.17 -1.61
C PHE A 380 19.71 -5.72 -1.94
N SER A 381 19.26 -4.79 -1.11
CA SER A 381 19.63 -3.38 -1.14
C SER A 381 19.95 -2.93 0.28
N GLY A 382 21.08 -2.28 0.47
CA GLY A 382 21.49 -1.83 1.79
C GLY A 382 22.99 -1.64 1.95
N ALA A 383 23.36 -1.14 3.13
CA ALA A 383 24.75 -0.94 3.52
C ALA A 383 25.37 -2.26 4.01
N VAL A 384 26.56 -2.57 3.51
CA VAL A 384 27.41 -3.64 4.01
C VAL A 384 28.68 -3.02 4.60
N ASN A 385 28.88 -3.20 5.90
CA ASN A 385 30.07 -2.74 6.62
C ASN A 385 31.16 -3.79 6.51
N ILE A 386 32.41 -3.37 6.29
CA ILE A 386 33.54 -4.25 6.05
C ILE A 386 34.60 -3.96 7.11
N SER A 387 35.10 -5.02 7.75
CA SER A 387 36.25 -4.98 8.64
C SER A 387 37.33 -5.97 8.20
N ALA A 388 38.58 -5.68 8.55
CA ALA A 388 39.72 -6.54 8.24
C ALA A 388 40.53 -6.78 9.52
N GLN A 389 40.92 -8.03 9.75
CA GLN A 389 41.73 -8.45 10.89
C GLN A 389 42.90 -9.31 10.43
N VAL A 390 44.11 -8.97 10.88
CA VAL A 390 45.34 -9.73 10.58
C VAL A 390 45.57 -10.81 11.63
N THR A 391 45.87 -12.04 11.20
CA THR A 391 46.31 -13.14 12.06
C THR A 391 47.70 -13.66 11.62
N PRO A 392 48.57 -14.07 12.56
CA PRO A 392 48.41 -13.96 14.02
C PRO A 392 48.30 -12.49 14.48
N ALA A 393 47.64 -12.25 15.61
CA ALA A 393 47.53 -10.89 16.15
C ALA A 393 48.90 -10.44 16.70
N SER A 394 49.19 -9.14 16.61
CA SER A 394 50.42 -8.60 17.20
C SER A 394 50.30 -8.65 18.71
N LEU A 395 51.17 -9.41 19.39
CA LEU A 395 51.25 -9.42 20.85
C LEU A 395 52.09 -8.26 21.40
N THR A 396 52.82 -7.57 20.52
CA THR A 396 53.60 -6.38 20.85
C THR A 396 52.73 -5.14 20.62
N ALA A 397 52.39 -4.43 21.70
CA ALA A 397 51.61 -3.19 21.68
C ALA A 397 52.44 -2.00 21.15
N GLY A 398 52.92 -2.10 19.90
CA GLY A 398 53.68 -1.04 19.23
C GLY A 398 55.21 -1.12 19.39
N LEU A 399 55.74 -2.19 19.97
CA LEU A 399 57.18 -2.44 20.00
C LEU A 399 57.60 -3.21 18.74
N SER A 400 58.75 -2.82 18.16
CA SER A 400 59.40 -3.62 17.12
C SER A 400 59.71 -5.03 17.67
N PRO A 401 59.34 -6.12 16.97
CA PRO A 401 58.76 -6.16 15.63
C PRO A 401 57.21 -6.15 15.59
N SER A 402 56.61 -5.73 14.47
CA SER A 402 55.16 -5.57 14.27
C SER A 402 54.58 -6.48 13.17
N ASN A 403 53.24 -6.55 13.09
CA ASN A 403 52.51 -7.22 12.00
C ASN A 403 52.13 -6.20 10.91
N PRO A 404 51.72 -6.66 9.70
CA PRO A 404 51.15 -5.78 8.68
C PRO A 404 49.93 -5.03 9.20
N SER A 405 49.70 -3.82 8.67
CA SER A 405 48.48 -3.05 8.90
C SER A 405 47.54 -3.14 7.70
N THR A 406 46.24 -2.93 7.94
CA THR A 406 45.21 -2.98 6.90
C THR A 406 44.36 -1.73 6.90
N SER A 407 43.96 -1.25 5.72
CA SER A 407 42.93 -0.22 5.55
C SER A 407 41.93 -0.61 4.46
N LEU A 408 40.71 -0.07 4.56
CA LEU A 408 39.61 -0.33 3.64
C LEU A 408 39.09 1.00 3.08
N ALA A 409 38.91 1.08 1.77
CA ALA A 409 38.41 2.27 1.09
C ALA A 409 37.41 1.91 -0.02
N PRO A 410 36.09 2.15 0.18
CA PRO A 410 35.42 2.53 1.43
C PRO A 410 35.29 1.34 2.42
N SER A 411 35.07 1.62 3.71
CA SER A 411 34.75 0.58 4.72
C SER A 411 33.27 0.18 4.75
N THR A 412 32.42 0.88 4.00
CA THR A 412 30.99 0.57 3.86
C THR A 412 30.63 0.68 2.39
N VAL A 413 29.95 -0.34 1.86
CA VAL A 413 29.50 -0.38 0.46
C VAL A 413 27.98 -0.49 0.44
N ASN A 414 27.31 0.46 -0.21
CA ASN A 414 25.86 0.42 -0.41
C ASN A 414 25.56 -0.34 -1.70
N LEU A 415 24.90 -1.49 -1.58
CA LEU A 415 24.44 -2.26 -2.73
C LEU A 415 23.03 -1.83 -3.14
N GLN A 416 22.78 -1.85 -4.44
CA GLN A 416 21.45 -1.77 -5.03
C GLN A 416 21.03 -3.18 -5.49
N PRO A 417 19.73 -3.42 -5.71
CA PRO A 417 19.26 -4.70 -6.22
C PRO A 417 20.01 -5.11 -7.49
N GLN A 418 20.53 -6.34 -7.52
CA GLN A 418 21.26 -6.90 -8.67
C GLN A 418 22.54 -6.11 -9.07
N SER A 419 23.10 -5.31 -8.17
CA SER A 419 24.33 -4.56 -8.41
C SER A 419 25.55 -5.22 -7.75
N THR A 420 26.73 -4.76 -8.18
CA THR A 420 27.98 -4.98 -7.45
C THR A 420 28.51 -3.67 -6.88
N GLY A 421 29.26 -3.74 -5.80
CA GLY A 421 30.03 -2.64 -5.24
C GLY A 421 31.46 -3.08 -4.91
N SER A 422 32.35 -2.12 -4.67
CA SER A 422 33.76 -2.43 -4.43
C SER A 422 34.33 -1.68 -3.22
N SER A 423 35.23 -2.34 -2.51
CA SER A 423 36.13 -1.76 -1.53
C SER A 423 37.57 -2.16 -1.85
N THR A 424 38.53 -1.29 -1.61
CA THR A 424 39.95 -1.62 -1.75
C THR A 424 40.52 -1.95 -0.37
N LEU A 425 40.96 -3.20 -0.18
CA LEU A 425 41.82 -3.59 0.93
C LEU A 425 43.26 -3.21 0.60
N THR A 426 43.89 -2.39 1.43
CA THR A 426 45.32 -2.11 1.37
C THR A 426 45.99 -2.79 2.55
N VAL A 427 47.03 -3.58 2.29
CA VAL A 427 47.88 -4.20 3.31
C VAL A 427 49.26 -3.58 3.23
N SER A 428 49.76 -3.07 4.35
CA SER A 428 51.05 -2.37 4.42
C SER A 428 52.01 -3.08 5.37
N ALA A 429 53.19 -3.44 4.87
CA ALA A 429 54.29 -3.97 5.66
C ALA A 429 55.30 -2.84 5.92
N SER A 430 55.48 -2.47 7.19
CA SER A 430 56.51 -1.50 7.57
C SER A 430 57.92 -2.11 7.48
N LEU A 431 58.96 -1.29 7.64
CA LEU A 431 60.34 -1.79 7.78
C LEU A 431 60.57 -2.60 9.07
N LEU A 432 59.64 -2.52 10.03
CA LEU A 432 59.67 -3.29 11.29
C LEU A 432 58.78 -4.53 11.24
N THR A 433 58.12 -4.79 10.11
CA THR A 433 57.22 -5.91 9.98
C THR A 433 58.01 -7.21 9.85
N THR A 434 57.69 -8.19 10.68
CA THR A 434 58.36 -9.51 10.65
C THR A 434 58.08 -10.19 9.31
N PRO A 435 59.10 -10.64 8.55
CA PRO A 435 58.89 -11.50 7.40
C PRO A 435 58.19 -12.80 7.80
N GLY A 436 57.18 -13.22 7.05
CA GLY A 436 56.34 -14.35 7.44
C GLY A 436 55.04 -14.42 6.65
N THR A 437 54.19 -15.38 7.01
CA THR A 437 52.85 -15.52 6.43
C THR A 437 51.82 -15.04 7.42
N TYR A 438 50.93 -14.18 6.94
CA TYR A 438 49.79 -13.62 7.66
C TYR A 438 48.51 -13.95 6.90
N THR A 439 47.38 -13.96 7.61
CA THR A 439 46.06 -14.04 6.97
C THR A 439 45.28 -12.78 7.33
N VAL A 440 44.78 -12.08 6.32
CA VAL A 440 43.79 -11.02 6.52
C VAL A 440 42.40 -11.65 6.39
N THR A 441 41.67 -11.73 7.49
CA THR A 441 40.26 -12.12 7.49
C THR A 441 39.42 -10.86 7.30
N ILE A 442 38.64 -10.83 6.22
CA ILE A 442 37.70 -9.75 5.91
C ILE A 442 36.31 -10.23 6.30
N THR A 443 35.62 -9.42 7.10
CA THR A 443 34.24 -9.69 7.54
C THR A 443 33.34 -8.60 7.00
N ALA A 444 32.32 -8.98 6.24
CA ALA A 444 31.32 -8.09 5.68
C ALA A 444 29.97 -8.33 6.37
N THR A 445 29.36 -7.29 6.94
CA THR A 445 28.14 -7.40 7.75
C THR A 445 27.04 -6.45 7.31
N SER A 446 25.80 -6.94 7.34
CA SER A 446 24.59 -6.13 7.22
C SER A 446 23.55 -6.63 8.23
N GLY A 447 23.26 -5.83 9.26
CA GLY A 447 22.50 -6.31 10.42
C GLY A 447 23.22 -7.46 11.13
N THR A 448 22.56 -8.62 11.27
CA THR A 448 23.15 -9.83 11.84
C THR A 448 23.76 -10.78 10.79
N VAL A 449 23.56 -10.50 9.49
CA VAL A 449 24.14 -11.30 8.41
C VAL A 449 25.60 -10.95 8.26
N SER A 450 26.45 -11.97 8.19
CA SER A 450 27.90 -11.84 8.10
C SER A 450 28.48 -12.85 7.11
N HIS A 451 29.29 -12.37 6.18
CA HIS A 451 30.06 -13.18 5.24
C HIS A 451 31.55 -12.87 5.40
N THR A 452 32.39 -13.87 5.18
CA THR A 452 33.85 -13.71 5.33
C THR A 452 34.58 -14.16 4.08
N THR A 453 35.69 -13.49 3.79
CA THR A 453 36.70 -13.92 2.83
C THR A 453 38.08 -13.73 3.43
N GLN A 454 39.06 -14.52 2.98
CA GLN A 454 40.43 -14.44 3.50
C GLN A 454 41.40 -14.06 2.38
N VAL A 455 42.39 -13.24 2.71
CA VAL A 455 43.51 -12.90 1.84
C VAL A 455 44.81 -13.28 2.57
N PRO A 456 45.44 -14.41 2.22
CA PRO A 456 46.78 -14.74 2.70
C PRO A 456 47.81 -13.73 2.20
N VAL A 457 48.73 -13.33 3.06
CA VAL A 457 49.76 -12.32 2.80
C VAL A 457 51.12 -12.88 3.19
N THR A 458 52.04 -12.94 2.23
CA THR A 458 53.44 -13.31 2.47
C THR A 458 54.30 -12.05 2.49
N VAL A 459 54.92 -11.76 3.64
CA VAL A 459 55.87 -10.66 3.79
C VAL A 459 57.30 -11.17 3.61
N THR A 460 58.05 -10.58 2.68
CA THR A 460 59.43 -10.95 2.37
C THR A 460 60.42 -9.83 2.68
N VAL A 461 61.69 -10.17 2.85
CA VAL A 461 62.77 -9.18 2.94
C VAL A 461 63.01 -8.62 1.54
N ALA A 462 63.12 -7.31 1.40
CA ALA A 462 63.54 -6.70 0.14
C ALA A 462 64.96 -7.19 -0.19
N GLY A 463 65.18 -7.72 -1.39
CA GLY A 463 66.52 -8.12 -1.82
C GLY A 463 67.46 -6.92 -1.72
N LEU A 464 68.49 -7.04 -0.88
CA LEU A 464 69.65 -6.14 -0.91
C LEU A 464 70.33 -6.38 -2.26
N ILE A 465 70.19 -5.41 -3.19
CA ILE A 465 70.98 -5.36 -4.42
C ILE A 465 72.26 -4.57 -4.13
#